data_AF-A0A6G7ZQJ2-F1
#
_entry.id   AF-A0A6G7ZQJ2-F1
#
_cell.length_a   1.000
_cell.length_b   1.000
_cell.length_c   1.000
_cell.angle_alpha   90.00
_cell.angle_beta   90.00
_cell.angle_gamma   90.00
#
_symmetry.space_group_name_H-M   'P 1'
#
loop_
_entity.id
_entity.type
_entity.pdbx_description
1 polymer ?
#
loop_
_entity_poly.entity_id
_entity_poly.type
_entity_poly.pdbx_seq_one_letter_code
_entity_poly.pdbx_strand_id
1 'polypeptide(L)'
;MPRKFRFACLNGLALALGVFGVQPAAASTFQINPVLVEVKPDKAAALITVDNVGTEPVVIRTKVLAWRQAAGADVYEDTRDIVLSPPLARIAAGGSQVIRLGPKARDRASEKAYRIIIEEVPSQKSVSGTVTMLLRFDVPCFILTANPAQPVLAWKATRSADGLVTLSASNAGGSRFQITSLQWGFASGGTGKHQGRPGTILAGGMKSWKIGSAPRARSGELLTVRFAGGKGEQSVQVPLQPN
;
A
#
# COMPACT_ATOMS: atom_id res chain seq x y z
N MET A 1 47.45 55.20 37.45
CA MET A 1 48.69 54.53 37.94
C MET A 1 48.96 55.03 39.35
N PRO A 2 49.37 54.21 40.34
CA PRO A 2 50.30 53.07 40.25
C PRO A 2 49.75 51.70 40.75
N ARG A 3 50.60 50.67 40.57
CA ARG A 3 50.38 49.22 40.67
C ARG A 3 50.46 48.69 42.11
N LYS A 4 49.83 47.53 42.40
CA LYS A 4 50.49 46.34 43.00
C LYS A 4 49.59 45.09 42.99
N PHE A 5 50.28 43.94 42.90
CA PHE A 5 49.87 42.57 42.61
C PHE A 5 48.94 41.91 43.63
N ARG A 6 48.18 40.87 43.21
CA ARG A 6 48.24 39.54 43.85
C ARG A 6 47.67 38.40 42.98
N PHE A 7 48.37 37.27 43.05
CA PHE A 7 48.13 35.98 42.44
C PHE A 7 46.77 35.37 42.80
N ALA A 8 46.14 34.69 41.84
CA ALA A 8 45.32 33.52 42.13
C ALA A 8 45.39 32.56 40.93
N CYS A 9 46.09 31.45 41.12
CA CYS A 9 46.01 30.27 40.27
C CYS A 9 44.56 29.78 40.23
N LEU A 10 43.99 29.58 39.05
CA LEU A 10 42.78 28.77 38.91
C LEU A 10 42.94 27.82 37.71
N ASN A 11 43.14 26.56 38.08
CA ASN A 11 43.12 25.31 37.34
C ASN A 11 42.60 25.35 35.89
N GLY A 12 43.48 24.92 34.97
CA GLY A 12 43.09 24.48 33.64
C GLY A 12 42.21 23.24 33.72
N LEU A 13 40.97 23.36 33.24
CA LEU A 13 40.12 22.24 32.88
C LEU A 13 39.82 22.38 31.39
N ALA A 14 40.65 21.75 30.56
CA ALA A 14 40.38 21.60 29.14
C ALA A 14 39.16 20.70 28.99
N LEU A 15 38.00 21.31 28.74
CA LEU A 15 36.75 20.62 28.44
C LEU A 15 36.90 19.98 27.05
N ALA A 16 37.32 18.71 27.01
CA ALA A 16 37.28 17.92 25.79
C ALA A 16 35.81 17.69 25.42
N LEU A 17 35.28 18.58 24.57
CA LEU A 17 34.02 18.37 23.86
C LEU A 17 34.18 17.13 22.98
N GLY A 18 33.79 15.98 23.53
CA GLY A 18 33.61 14.75 22.78
C GLY A 18 32.55 14.99 21.71
N VAL A 19 33.00 15.21 20.47
CA VAL A 19 32.16 15.14 19.29
C VAL A 19 31.70 13.69 19.19
N PHE A 20 30.52 13.39 19.73
CA PHE A 20 29.82 12.16 19.40
C PHE A 20 29.53 12.21 17.90
N GLY A 21 30.37 11.55 17.13
CA GLY A 21 30.15 11.32 15.71
C GLY A 21 28.84 10.55 15.56
N VAL A 22 27.79 11.26 15.13
CA VAL A 22 26.58 10.62 14.63
C VAL A 22 27.02 9.85 13.38
N GLN A 23 27.23 8.54 13.51
CA GLN A 23 27.46 7.73 12.34
C GLN A 23 26.19 7.78 11.50
N PRO A 24 26.26 8.19 10.22
CA PRO A 24 25.10 8.12 9.35
C PRO A 24 24.69 6.65 9.27
N ALA A 25 23.47 6.35 9.72
CA ALA A 25 22.88 5.05 9.52
C ALA A 25 22.79 4.81 8.01
N ALA A 26 23.60 3.87 7.49
CA ALA A 26 23.56 3.50 6.09
C ALA A 26 22.28 2.70 5.83
N ALA A 27 21.22 3.40 5.46
CA ALA A 27 19.99 2.77 4.98
C ALA A 27 20.17 2.42 3.50
N SER A 28 20.23 1.12 3.18
CA SER A 28 19.98 0.65 1.81
C SER A 28 18.62 1.17 1.40
N THR A 29 18.59 2.08 0.43
CA THR A 29 17.37 2.80 0.05
C THR A 29 17.32 2.80 -1.46
N PHE A 30 16.38 2.04 -2.03
CA PHE A 30 15.99 2.23 -3.41
C PHE A 30 14.58 2.81 -3.47
N GLN A 31 14.37 3.69 -4.44
CA GLN A 31 13.10 4.37 -4.70
C GLN A 31 12.46 3.77 -5.94
N ILE A 32 11.13 3.85 -6.02
CA ILE A 32 10.37 3.38 -7.17
C ILE A 32 9.47 4.48 -7.72
N ASN A 33 9.37 4.55 -9.04
CA ASN A 33 8.45 5.44 -9.72
C ASN A 33 7.86 4.76 -10.97
N PRO A 34 6.52 4.67 -11.11
CA PRO A 34 5.47 5.15 -10.21
C PRO A 34 5.09 4.16 -9.10
N VAL A 35 4.33 4.63 -8.10
CA VAL A 35 3.76 3.80 -7.01
C VAL A 35 2.36 3.23 -7.33
N LEU A 36 1.86 3.51 -8.53
CA LEU A 36 0.65 2.95 -9.14
C LEU A 36 0.94 2.78 -10.63
N VAL A 37 0.71 1.59 -11.15
CA VAL A 37 0.96 1.28 -12.56
C VAL A 37 -0.36 1.05 -13.28
N GLU A 38 -0.53 1.71 -14.43
CA GLU A 38 -1.65 1.47 -15.32
C GLU A 38 -1.13 1.27 -16.75
N VAL A 39 -1.50 0.14 -17.35
CA VAL A 39 -1.24 -0.12 -18.77
C VAL A 39 -2.48 0.29 -19.54
N LYS A 40 -2.43 1.48 -20.14
CA LYS A 40 -3.53 2.02 -20.97
C LYS A 40 -3.79 1.13 -22.19
N PRO A 41 -5.02 1.12 -22.75
CA PRO A 41 -5.42 0.24 -23.85
C PRO A 41 -4.55 0.38 -25.11
N ASP A 42 -4.04 1.59 -25.38
CA ASP A 42 -3.17 1.93 -26.51
C ASP A 42 -1.68 1.63 -26.26
N LYS A 43 -1.31 1.19 -25.05
CA LYS A 43 0.08 0.92 -24.67
C LYS A 43 0.33 -0.57 -24.52
N ALA A 44 1.41 -1.06 -25.12
CA ALA A 44 1.84 -2.45 -24.99
C ALA A 44 2.44 -2.77 -23.61
N ALA A 45 2.97 -1.78 -22.90
CA ALA A 45 3.65 -1.94 -21.63
C ALA A 45 3.63 -0.65 -20.81
N ALA A 46 3.83 -0.78 -19.50
CA ALA A 46 4.21 0.29 -18.59
C ALA A 46 5.68 0.13 -18.14
N LEU A 47 6.23 1.22 -17.61
CA LEU A 47 7.60 1.29 -17.11
C LEU A 47 7.60 1.64 -15.62
N ILE A 48 8.51 1.05 -14.87
CA ILE A 48 8.83 1.41 -13.50
C ILE A 48 10.33 1.68 -13.45
N THR A 49 10.71 2.84 -12.96
CA THR A 49 12.10 3.16 -12.67
C THR A 49 12.39 2.84 -11.22
N VAL A 50 13.52 2.18 -10.98
CA VAL A 50 14.05 1.86 -9.66
C VAL A 50 15.40 2.55 -9.51
N ASP A 51 15.50 3.48 -8.58
CA ASP A 51 16.69 4.27 -8.34
C ASP A 51 17.35 3.83 -7.05
N ASN A 52 18.62 3.41 -7.12
CA ASN A 52 19.40 3.12 -5.92
C ASN A 52 20.03 4.41 -5.40
N VAL A 53 19.44 4.99 -4.35
CA VAL A 53 19.94 6.21 -3.71
C VAL A 53 20.93 5.91 -2.58
N GLY A 54 21.30 4.64 -2.39
CA GLY A 54 22.29 4.19 -1.44
C GLY A 54 23.74 4.32 -1.96
N THR A 55 24.69 4.05 -1.06
CA THR A 55 26.13 4.11 -1.34
C THR A 55 26.71 2.77 -1.77
N GLU A 56 25.92 1.69 -1.78
CA GLU A 56 26.32 0.34 -2.14
C GLU A 56 25.45 -0.20 -3.28
N PRO A 57 25.97 -1.10 -4.14
CA PRO A 57 25.15 -1.75 -5.16
C PRO A 57 24.06 -2.63 -4.54
N VAL A 58 22.85 -2.56 -5.10
CA VAL A 58 21.70 -3.38 -4.70
C VAL A 58 21.34 -4.40 -5.79
N VAL A 59 20.85 -5.57 -5.40
CA VAL A 59 20.23 -6.51 -6.32
C VAL A 59 18.74 -6.55 -6.01
N ILE A 60 17.91 -6.26 -7.02
CA ILE A 60 16.45 -6.30 -6.90
C ILE A 60 15.89 -7.50 -7.65
N ARG A 61 14.83 -8.08 -7.09
CA ARG A 61 13.96 -9.07 -7.74
C ARG A 61 12.59 -8.46 -7.95
N THR A 62 12.04 -8.67 -9.14
CA THR A 62 10.69 -8.25 -9.48
C THR A 62 9.83 -9.44 -9.88
N LYS A 63 8.60 -9.50 -9.36
CA LYS A 63 7.58 -10.50 -9.75
C LYS A 63 6.20 -9.86 -9.87
N VAL A 64 5.31 -10.51 -10.60
CA VAL A 64 3.92 -10.07 -10.77
C VAL A 64 2.99 -11.17 -10.28
N LEU A 65 2.01 -10.79 -9.45
CA LEU A 65 0.96 -11.66 -8.95
C LEU A 65 -0.38 -11.17 -9.49
N ALA A 66 -1.25 -12.09 -9.92
CA ALA A 66 -2.65 -11.77 -10.20
C ALA A 66 -3.33 -11.38 -8.89
N TRP A 67 -4.05 -10.26 -8.91
CA TRP A 67 -4.83 -9.79 -7.77
C TRP A 67 -6.30 -10.07 -8.02
N ARG A 68 -6.88 -10.93 -7.19
CA ARG A 68 -8.30 -11.30 -7.23
C ARG A 68 -8.95 -11.01 -5.88
N GLN A 69 -10.27 -11.08 -5.86
CA GLN A 69 -11.04 -10.97 -4.63
C GLN A 69 -11.95 -12.19 -4.50
N ALA A 70 -11.81 -12.90 -3.38
CA ALA A 70 -12.61 -14.08 -3.06
C ALA A 70 -13.15 -13.93 -1.64
N ALA A 71 -14.46 -14.18 -1.46
CA ALA A 71 -15.14 -14.06 -0.17
C ALA A 71 -14.86 -12.72 0.57
N GLY A 72 -14.73 -11.62 -0.17
CA GLY A 72 -14.50 -10.29 0.41
C GLY A 72 -13.05 -9.97 0.79
N ALA A 73 -12.10 -10.87 0.53
CA ALA A 73 -10.67 -10.69 0.81
C ALA A 73 -9.84 -10.63 -0.48
N ASP A 74 -8.68 -9.95 -0.41
CA ASP A 74 -7.71 -9.93 -1.50
C ASP A 74 -6.93 -11.25 -1.54
N VAL A 75 -6.79 -11.83 -2.74
CA VAL A 75 -6.03 -13.06 -3.01
C VAL A 75 -4.99 -12.76 -4.08
N TYR A 76 -3.77 -13.26 -3.88
CA TYR A 76 -2.64 -13.05 -4.77
C TYR A 76 -2.10 -14.39 -5.27
N GLU A 77 -2.03 -14.58 -6.58
CA GLU A 77 -1.67 -15.85 -7.22
C GLU A 77 -0.58 -15.63 -8.28
N ASP A 78 0.25 -16.65 -8.52
CA ASP A 78 1.20 -16.61 -9.62
C ASP A 78 0.49 -16.49 -10.97
N THR A 79 1.08 -15.73 -11.89
CA THR A 79 0.49 -15.47 -13.20
C THR A 79 1.50 -15.52 -14.33
N ARG A 80 1.01 -15.89 -15.53
CA ARG A 80 1.75 -15.84 -16.80
C ARG A 80 1.14 -14.84 -17.77
N ASP A 81 0.15 -14.06 -17.32
CA ASP A 81 -0.57 -13.08 -18.14
C ASP A 81 0.26 -11.82 -18.40
N ILE A 82 1.31 -11.58 -17.61
CA ILE A 82 2.17 -10.41 -17.70
C ILE A 82 3.60 -10.83 -18.06
N VAL A 83 4.15 -10.18 -19.08
CA VAL A 83 5.57 -10.22 -19.43
C VAL A 83 6.28 -9.14 -18.61
N LEU A 84 7.37 -9.52 -17.93
CA LEU A 84 8.16 -8.67 -17.06
C LEU A 84 9.64 -8.74 -17.46
N SER A 85 10.32 -7.60 -17.57
CA SER A 85 11.75 -7.55 -17.90
C SER A 85 12.47 -6.32 -17.34
N PRO A 86 13.65 -6.46 -16.72
CA PRO A 86 14.23 -7.71 -16.24
C PRO A 86 13.56 -8.16 -14.91
N PRO A 87 13.46 -9.48 -14.63
CA PRO A 87 12.94 -9.98 -13.35
C PRO A 87 13.98 -9.89 -12.21
N LEU A 88 15.27 -9.75 -12.55
CA LEU A 88 16.37 -9.61 -11.60
C LEU A 88 17.37 -8.59 -12.18
N ALA A 89 17.79 -7.62 -11.38
CA ALA A 89 18.74 -6.61 -11.82
C ALA A 89 19.68 -6.20 -10.69
N ARG A 90 20.94 -5.92 -11.03
CA ARG A 90 21.91 -5.29 -10.13
C ARG A 90 22.00 -3.81 -10.49
N ILE A 91 21.84 -2.95 -9.50
CA ILE A 91 21.87 -1.50 -9.65
C ILE A 91 23.06 -0.99 -8.85
N ALA A 92 23.98 -0.28 -9.52
CA ALA A 92 25.12 0.35 -8.85
C ALA A 92 24.65 1.40 -7.83
N ALA A 93 25.54 1.81 -6.91
CA ALA A 93 25.29 2.96 -6.03
C ALA A 93 25.01 4.22 -6.87
N GLY A 94 23.94 4.95 -6.56
CA GLY A 94 23.48 6.08 -7.37
C GLY A 94 22.92 5.71 -8.76
N GLY A 95 22.83 4.43 -9.08
CA GLY A 95 22.36 3.94 -10.38
C GLY A 95 20.84 3.85 -10.50
N SER A 96 20.36 3.64 -11.72
CA SER A 96 18.94 3.51 -12.05
C SER A 96 18.69 2.29 -12.93
N GLN A 97 17.55 1.63 -12.73
CA GLN A 97 17.09 0.50 -13.54
C GLN A 97 15.64 0.69 -13.94
N VAL A 98 15.36 0.57 -15.24
CA VAL A 98 14.00 0.53 -15.77
C VAL A 98 13.51 -0.92 -15.87
N ILE A 99 12.34 -1.18 -15.31
CA ILE A 99 11.58 -2.42 -15.42
C ILE A 99 10.41 -2.17 -16.36
N ARG A 100 10.27 -3.02 -17.38
CA ARG A 100 9.17 -3.03 -18.33
C ARG A 100 8.21 -4.16 -18.00
N LEU A 101 6.91 -3.86 -17.99
CA LEU A 101 5.87 -4.87 -17.84
C LEU A 101 4.70 -4.62 -18.79
N GLY A 102 4.09 -5.69 -19.29
CA GLY A 102 2.92 -5.58 -20.17
C GLY A 102 2.18 -6.90 -20.29
N PRO A 103 0.89 -6.87 -20.67
CA PRO A 103 0.12 -8.09 -20.83
C PRO A 103 0.64 -8.91 -22.02
N LYS A 104 0.66 -10.23 -21.86
CA LYS A 104 1.01 -11.19 -22.90
C LYS A 104 -0.05 -11.23 -24.00
N ALA A 105 -1.32 -11.20 -23.62
CA ALA A 105 -2.44 -11.10 -24.55
C ALA A 105 -2.76 -9.63 -24.88
N ARG A 106 -3.13 -9.37 -26.14
CA ARG A 106 -3.51 -8.02 -26.59
C ARG A 106 -4.99 -7.70 -26.32
N ASP A 107 -5.84 -8.72 -26.24
CA ASP A 107 -7.26 -8.53 -25.93
C ASP A 107 -7.45 -8.16 -24.45
N ARG A 108 -8.29 -7.15 -24.23
CA ARG A 108 -8.56 -6.51 -22.93
C ARG A 108 -10.06 -6.29 -22.76
N ALA A 109 -10.82 -7.39 -22.74
CA ALA A 109 -12.27 -7.36 -22.54
C ALA A 109 -12.69 -6.70 -21.21
N SER A 110 -11.86 -6.84 -20.16
CA SER A 110 -12.12 -6.25 -18.84
C SER A 110 -10.84 -5.69 -18.23
N GLU A 111 -10.98 -4.78 -17.26
CA GLU A 111 -9.86 -4.39 -16.41
C GLU A 111 -9.34 -5.63 -15.65
N LYS A 112 -8.02 -5.81 -15.61
CA LYS A 112 -7.37 -6.85 -14.79
C LYS A 112 -6.43 -6.20 -13.78
N ALA A 113 -6.38 -6.76 -12.57
CA ALA A 113 -5.58 -6.24 -11.46
C ALA A 113 -4.43 -7.19 -11.11
N TYR A 114 -3.29 -6.61 -10.75
CA TYR A 114 -2.07 -7.29 -10.40
C TYR A 114 -1.34 -6.56 -9.27
N ARG A 115 -0.42 -7.27 -8.61
CA ARG A 115 0.56 -6.72 -7.68
C ARG A 115 1.95 -6.96 -8.23
N ILE A 116 2.75 -5.90 -8.30
CA ILE A 116 4.16 -5.98 -8.67
C ILE A 116 4.95 -5.91 -7.39
N ILE A 117 5.66 -6.99 -7.08
CA ILE A 117 6.53 -7.05 -5.92
C ILE A 117 7.94 -6.75 -6.41
N ILE A 118 8.55 -5.69 -5.88
CA ILE A 118 9.95 -5.31 -6.12
C ILE A 118 10.66 -5.38 -4.78
N GLU A 119 11.58 -6.31 -4.61
CA GLU A 119 12.24 -6.57 -3.34
C GLU A 119 13.76 -6.66 -3.48
N GLU A 120 14.46 -6.23 -2.44
CA GLU A 120 15.90 -6.41 -2.32
C GLU A 120 16.23 -7.89 -2.09
N VAL A 121 17.26 -8.36 -2.79
CA VAL A 121 17.85 -9.68 -2.55
C VAL A 121 18.96 -9.50 -1.51
N PRO A 122 18.89 -10.21 -0.36
CA PRO A 122 19.90 -10.09 0.68
C PRO A 122 21.31 -10.40 0.15
N SER A 123 22.28 -9.53 0.48
CA SER A 123 23.69 -9.79 0.22
C SER A 123 24.31 -10.64 1.34
N GLN A 124 25.27 -11.51 1.01
CA GLN A 124 25.90 -12.40 1.99
C GLN A 124 26.80 -11.68 3.02
N LYS A 125 26.95 -10.36 2.95
CA LYS A 125 27.79 -9.56 3.85
C LYS A 125 27.07 -9.17 5.16
N SER A 126 26.24 -10.04 5.71
CA SER A 126 25.66 -9.80 7.04
C SER A 126 26.74 -10.01 8.10
N VAL A 127 27.17 -8.92 8.74
CA VAL A 127 28.12 -8.97 9.87
C VAL A 127 27.36 -9.40 11.12
N SER A 128 27.90 -10.39 11.86
CA SER A 128 27.32 -10.86 13.13
C SER A 128 27.08 -9.70 14.10
N GLY A 129 25.91 -9.67 14.73
CA GLY A 129 25.50 -8.58 15.62
C GLY A 129 24.89 -7.35 14.94
N THR A 130 24.68 -7.36 13.62
CA THR A 130 24.08 -6.25 12.88
C THR A 130 22.67 -6.61 12.38
N VAL A 131 21.71 -5.70 12.51
CA VAL A 131 20.36 -5.84 11.93
C VAL A 131 20.38 -5.29 10.50
N THR A 132 20.06 -6.14 9.52
CA THR A 132 19.90 -5.72 8.12
C THR A 132 18.41 -5.59 7.78
N MET A 133 18.01 -4.38 7.37
CA MET A 133 16.66 -4.14 6.84
C MET A 133 16.66 -4.38 5.33
N LEU A 134 15.65 -5.10 4.82
CA LEU A 134 15.44 -5.31 3.39
C LEU A 134 14.13 -4.65 2.96
N LEU A 135 14.17 -3.91 1.86
CA LEU A 135 12.99 -3.24 1.32
C LEU A 135 12.21 -4.16 0.38
N ARG A 136 10.88 -4.10 0.50
CA ARG A 136 9.92 -4.75 -0.41
C ARG A 136 8.78 -3.79 -0.72
N PHE A 137 8.69 -3.39 -1.98
CA PHE A 137 7.56 -2.62 -2.50
C PHE A 137 6.50 -3.55 -3.07
N ASP A 138 5.24 -3.18 -2.85
CA ASP A 138 4.09 -3.88 -3.38
C ASP A 138 3.17 -2.89 -4.12
N VAL A 139 3.34 -2.86 -5.44
CA VAL A 139 2.79 -1.83 -6.33
C VAL A 139 1.54 -2.36 -7.02
N PRO A 140 0.38 -1.70 -6.90
CA PRO A 140 -0.80 -2.05 -7.69
C PRO A 140 -0.56 -1.78 -9.18
N CYS A 141 -0.96 -2.74 -10.00
CA CYS A 141 -0.90 -2.63 -11.45
C CYS A 141 -2.24 -3.00 -12.08
N PHE A 142 -2.74 -2.16 -12.97
CA PHE A 142 -4.01 -2.37 -13.67
C PHE A 142 -3.80 -2.40 -15.17
N ILE A 143 -4.30 -3.45 -15.83
CA ILE A 143 -4.39 -3.53 -17.28
C ILE A 143 -5.76 -3.00 -17.65
N LEU A 144 -5.80 -1.80 -18.23
CA LEU A 144 -7.05 -1.10 -18.52
C LEU A 144 -7.68 -1.58 -19.83
N THR A 145 -9.01 -1.54 -19.88
CA THR A 145 -9.80 -1.74 -21.11
C THR A 145 -10.18 -0.39 -21.74
N ALA A 146 -10.48 -0.38 -23.04
CA ALA A 146 -10.80 0.84 -23.80
C ALA A 146 -12.07 1.54 -23.32
N ASN A 147 -13.11 0.77 -23.01
CA ASN A 147 -14.42 1.27 -22.64
C ASN A 147 -14.94 0.55 -21.38
N PRO A 148 -14.34 0.78 -20.20
CA PRO A 148 -14.79 0.12 -18.98
C PRO A 148 -16.17 0.64 -18.57
N ALA A 149 -17.10 -0.27 -18.31
CA ALA A 149 -18.34 0.08 -17.61
C ALA A 149 -18.00 0.68 -16.23
N GLN A 150 -18.69 1.75 -15.86
CA GLN A 150 -18.48 2.45 -14.59
C GLN A 150 -18.69 1.52 -13.39
N PRO A 151 -18.03 1.74 -12.24
CA PRO A 151 -18.25 0.93 -11.04
C PRO A 151 -19.70 1.06 -10.55
N VAL A 152 -20.31 -0.08 -10.21
CA VAL A 152 -21.67 -0.16 -9.67
C VAL A 152 -21.60 -0.89 -8.34
N LEU A 153 -21.67 -0.14 -7.24
CA LEU A 153 -21.50 -0.68 -5.90
C LEU A 153 -22.83 -1.10 -5.28
N ALA A 154 -22.86 -2.32 -4.75
CA ALA A 154 -23.95 -2.81 -3.90
C ALA A 154 -23.41 -3.18 -2.52
N TRP A 155 -24.06 -2.66 -1.48
CA TRP A 155 -23.62 -2.79 -0.09
C TRP A 155 -24.50 -3.79 0.66
N LYS A 156 -23.88 -4.58 1.55
CA LYS A 156 -24.56 -5.50 2.46
C LYS A 156 -23.91 -5.44 3.84
N ALA A 157 -24.72 -5.40 4.88
CA ALA A 157 -24.28 -5.49 6.26
C ALA A 157 -24.90 -6.71 6.92
N THR A 158 -24.08 -7.61 7.46
CA THR A 158 -24.54 -8.78 8.22
C THR A 158 -24.07 -8.71 9.66
N ARG A 159 -24.91 -9.19 10.58
CA ARG A 159 -24.61 -9.35 12.00
C ARG A 159 -24.60 -10.83 12.34
N SER A 160 -23.49 -11.32 12.88
CA SER A 160 -23.40 -12.69 13.40
C SER A 160 -24.08 -12.79 14.78
N ALA A 161 -24.28 -14.03 15.24
CA ALA A 161 -24.94 -14.30 16.52
C ALA A 161 -24.21 -13.69 17.73
N ASP A 162 -22.88 -13.62 17.67
CA ASP A 162 -22.00 -12.96 18.66
C ASP A 162 -22.04 -11.41 18.60
N GLY A 163 -22.83 -10.84 17.69
CA GLY A 163 -23.03 -9.39 17.55
C GLY A 163 -21.97 -8.67 16.74
N LEU A 164 -21.01 -9.37 16.13
CA LEU A 164 -20.06 -8.77 15.19
C LEU A 164 -20.76 -8.39 13.89
N VAL A 165 -20.40 -7.22 13.35
CA VAL A 165 -20.97 -6.72 12.10
C VAL A 165 -19.91 -6.74 11.00
N THR A 166 -20.27 -7.37 9.89
CA THR A 166 -19.49 -7.37 8.65
C THR A 166 -20.18 -6.48 7.63
N LEU A 167 -19.48 -5.45 7.19
CA LEU A 167 -19.89 -4.62 6.06
C LEU A 167 -19.20 -5.13 4.80
N SER A 168 -19.93 -5.24 3.71
CA SER A 168 -19.40 -5.68 2.42
C SER A 168 -19.90 -4.78 1.30
N ALA A 169 -19.06 -4.60 0.29
CA ALA A 169 -19.38 -3.89 -0.94
C ALA A 169 -18.92 -4.73 -2.13
N SER A 170 -19.85 -5.03 -3.02
CA SER A 170 -19.60 -5.69 -4.31
C SER A 170 -19.62 -4.68 -5.44
N ASN A 171 -18.87 -4.93 -6.50
CA ASN A 171 -18.80 -4.06 -7.67
C ASN A 171 -19.17 -4.85 -8.93
N ALA A 172 -20.37 -4.62 -9.46
CA ALA A 172 -20.83 -5.23 -10.71
C ALA A 172 -20.35 -4.49 -11.97
N GLY A 173 -19.57 -3.42 -11.82
CA GLY A 173 -19.03 -2.63 -12.91
C GLY A 173 -17.79 -3.23 -13.58
N GLY A 174 -17.36 -2.62 -14.68
CA GLY A 174 -16.24 -3.05 -15.51
C GLY A 174 -14.88 -2.43 -15.15
N SER A 175 -14.86 -1.49 -14.20
CA SER A 175 -13.65 -0.92 -13.59
C SER A 175 -13.71 -1.00 -12.08
N ARG A 176 -12.53 -0.97 -11.45
CA ARG A 176 -12.39 -0.91 -9.99
C ARG A 176 -12.95 0.36 -9.37
N PHE A 177 -13.31 0.28 -8.10
CA PHE A 177 -13.57 1.44 -7.25
C PHE A 177 -12.59 1.47 -6.07
N GLN A 178 -11.83 2.55 -5.92
CA GLN A 178 -10.93 2.72 -4.79
C GLN A 178 -11.63 3.50 -3.67
N ILE A 179 -11.77 2.85 -2.51
CA ILE A 179 -12.28 3.49 -1.30
C ILE A 179 -11.09 4.08 -0.53
N THR A 180 -11.10 5.39 -0.35
CA THR A 180 -10.04 6.14 0.35
C THR A 180 -10.38 6.40 1.80
N SER A 181 -11.67 6.50 2.14
CA SER A 181 -12.17 6.58 3.51
C SER A 181 -13.46 5.78 3.65
N LEU A 182 -13.69 5.21 4.84
CA LEU A 182 -14.89 4.45 5.16
C LEU A 182 -15.28 4.71 6.61
N GLN A 183 -16.52 5.12 6.82
CA GLN A 183 -17.11 5.45 8.11
C GLN A 183 -18.52 4.87 8.18
N TRP A 184 -18.99 4.57 9.38
CA TRP A 184 -20.31 4.02 9.60
C TRP A 184 -20.95 4.59 10.86
N GLY A 185 -22.29 4.53 10.90
CA GLY A 185 -23.10 4.87 12.06
C GLY A 185 -24.35 4.02 12.13
N PHE A 186 -24.61 3.46 13.31
CA PHE A 186 -25.83 2.71 13.62
C PHE A 186 -26.94 3.69 14.04
N ALA A 187 -28.18 3.43 13.62
CA ALA A 187 -29.33 4.25 14.02
C ALA A 187 -29.58 4.19 15.54
N SER A 188 -29.23 3.06 16.18
CA SER A 188 -29.25 2.88 17.64
C SER A 188 -28.20 3.72 18.40
N GLY A 189 -27.35 4.44 17.66
CA GLY A 189 -26.16 5.09 18.19
C GLY A 189 -24.92 4.19 18.09
N GLY A 190 -23.76 4.84 18.02
CA GLY A 190 -22.48 4.21 17.76
C GLY A 190 -22.00 4.50 16.34
N THR A 191 -20.78 5.04 16.24
CA THR A 191 -20.13 5.37 14.97
C THR A 191 -18.72 4.80 14.96
N GLY A 192 -18.17 4.63 13.76
CA GLY A 192 -16.80 4.16 13.60
C GLY A 192 -16.22 4.60 12.27
N LYS A 193 -14.90 4.47 12.16
CA LYS A 193 -14.17 4.63 10.91
C LYS A 193 -13.19 3.50 10.72
N HIS A 194 -12.96 3.13 9.48
CA HIS A 194 -11.89 2.22 9.12
C HIS A 194 -10.53 2.90 9.41
N GLN A 195 -9.62 2.15 10.03
CA GLN A 195 -8.27 2.65 10.29
C GLN A 195 -7.39 2.42 9.05
N GLY A 196 -6.75 3.48 8.55
CA GLY A 196 -6.00 3.43 7.29
C GLY A 196 -6.89 3.30 6.05
N ARG A 197 -6.29 2.97 4.91
CA ARG A 197 -6.99 2.90 3.61
C ARG A 197 -7.89 1.65 3.54
N PRO A 198 -9.21 1.80 3.29
CA PRO A 198 -10.13 0.65 3.20
C PRO A 198 -9.84 -0.30 2.04
N GLY A 199 -9.28 0.23 0.94
CA GLY A 199 -8.78 -0.55 -0.19
C GLY A 199 -9.62 -0.42 -1.45
N THR A 200 -9.34 -1.28 -2.42
CA THR A 200 -9.96 -1.26 -3.74
C THR A 200 -10.96 -2.41 -3.87
N ILE A 201 -12.11 -2.15 -4.48
CA ILE A 201 -13.05 -3.18 -4.93
C ILE A 201 -12.82 -3.36 -6.43
N LEU A 202 -12.34 -4.55 -6.83
CA LEU A 202 -12.01 -4.83 -8.23
C LEU A 202 -13.28 -4.86 -9.11
N ALA A 203 -13.12 -4.78 -10.43
CA ALA A 203 -14.22 -5.05 -11.36
C ALA A 203 -14.75 -6.48 -11.15
N GLY A 204 -16.06 -6.63 -10.96
CA GLY A 204 -16.69 -7.91 -10.59
C GLY A 204 -16.32 -8.42 -9.18
N GLY A 205 -15.56 -7.65 -8.41
CA GLY A 205 -15.03 -8.05 -7.10
C GLY A 205 -15.94 -7.68 -5.94
N MET A 206 -15.51 -8.09 -4.74
CA MET A 206 -16.15 -7.72 -3.49
C MET A 206 -15.10 -7.55 -2.40
N LYS A 207 -15.32 -6.58 -1.51
CA LYS A 207 -14.51 -6.38 -0.30
C LYS A 207 -15.38 -6.41 0.95
N SER A 208 -14.83 -6.87 2.06
CA SER A 208 -15.52 -6.92 3.35
C SER A 208 -14.65 -6.35 4.46
N TRP A 209 -15.30 -5.68 5.40
CA TRP A 209 -14.69 -5.05 6.57
C TRP A 209 -15.46 -5.47 7.82
N LYS A 210 -14.72 -5.83 8.87
CA LYS A 210 -15.28 -5.99 10.20
C LYS A 210 -15.39 -4.61 10.82
N ILE A 211 -16.61 -4.14 11.07
CA ILE A 211 -16.88 -2.76 11.51
C ILE A 211 -17.24 -2.63 13.00
N GLY A 212 -16.89 -3.66 13.77
CA GLY A 212 -17.11 -3.73 15.21
C GLY A 212 -18.35 -4.51 15.61
N SER A 213 -18.68 -4.48 16.90
CA SER A 213 -19.88 -5.11 17.46
C SER A 213 -21.00 -4.10 17.61
N ALA A 214 -22.21 -4.49 17.23
CA ALA A 214 -23.42 -3.70 17.47
C ALA A 214 -24.40 -4.52 18.33
N PRO A 215 -24.13 -4.67 19.64
CA PRO A 215 -24.91 -5.56 20.51
C PRO A 215 -26.36 -5.10 20.64
N ARG A 216 -26.60 -3.78 20.61
CA ARG A 216 -27.94 -3.17 20.69
C ARG A 216 -28.64 -3.02 19.34
N ALA A 217 -27.92 -3.21 18.23
CA ALA A 217 -28.50 -3.02 16.92
C ALA A 217 -29.44 -4.17 16.56
N ARG A 218 -30.60 -3.83 16.01
CA ARG A 218 -31.64 -4.81 15.65
C ARG A 218 -31.51 -5.25 14.19
N SER A 219 -31.98 -6.44 13.88
CA SER A 219 -32.17 -6.84 12.48
C SER A 219 -33.12 -5.85 11.78
N GLY A 220 -32.79 -5.46 10.56
CA GLY A 220 -33.50 -4.45 9.78
C GLY A 220 -33.13 -3.00 10.11
N GLU A 221 -32.30 -2.77 11.13
CA GLU A 221 -31.80 -1.43 11.45
C GLU A 221 -30.94 -0.87 10.32
N LEU A 222 -31.10 0.41 10.00
CA LEU A 222 -30.31 1.07 8.98
C LEU A 222 -28.92 1.47 9.51
N LEU A 223 -27.89 0.91 8.89
CA LEU A 223 -26.51 1.35 9.00
C LEU A 223 -26.25 2.45 7.97
N THR A 224 -25.89 3.65 8.43
CA THR A 224 -25.41 4.70 7.54
C THR A 224 -23.94 4.47 7.24
N VAL A 225 -23.58 4.25 5.99
CA VAL A 225 -22.20 4.09 5.52
C VAL A 225 -21.80 5.32 4.72
N ARG A 226 -20.75 6.01 5.15
CA ARG A 226 -20.14 7.13 4.43
C ARG A 226 -18.77 6.69 3.91
N PHE A 227 -18.50 6.95 2.65
CA PHE A 227 -17.24 6.57 2.03
C PHE A 227 -16.80 7.60 1.00
N ALA A 228 -15.49 7.72 0.81
CA ALA A 228 -14.91 8.54 -0.24
C ALA A 228 -14.19 7.66 -1.27
N GLY A 229 -14.18 8.11 -2.52
CA GLY A 229 -13.45 7.46 -3.60
C GLY A 229 -13.34 8.36 -4.83
N GLY A 230 -13.20 7.76 -6.02
CA GLY A 230 -13.03 8.50 -7.28
C GLY A 230 -14.18 9.44 -7.66
N LYS A 231 -15.32 9.38 -6.97
CA LYS A 231 -16.49 10.26 -7.15
C LYS A 231 -16.69 11.26 -5.99
N GLY A 232 -15.69 11.44 -5.13
CA GLY A 232 -15.82 12.24 -3.91
C GLY A 232 -16.49 11.47 -2.78
N GLU A 233 -17.09 12.19 -1.83
CA GLU A 233 -17.81 11.60 -0.71
C GLU A 233 -19.22 11.15 -1.10
N GLN A 234 -19.60 9.97 -0.61
CA GLN A 234 -20.88 9.33 -0.86
C GLN A 234 -21.43 8.74 0.44
N SER A 235 -22.75 8.61 0.52
CA SER A 235 -23.44 8.01 1.67
C SER A 235 -24.52 7.05 1.19
N VAL A 236 -24.64 5.91 1.86
CA VAL A 236 -25.68 4.92 1.62
C VAL A 236 -26.26 4.43 2.95
N GLN A 237 -27.53 4.04 2.95
CA GLN A 237 -28.15 3.36 4.08
C GLN A 237 -28.28 1.88 3.74
N VAL A 238 -27.79 1.03 4.64
CA VAL A 238 -27.73 -0.43 4.44
C VAL A 238 -28.47 -1.10 5.59
N PRO A 239 -29.54 -1.87 5.34
CA PRO A 239 -30.21 -2.59 6.41
C PRO A 239 -29.31 -3.69 6.96
N LEU A 240 -29.22 -3.78 8.29
CA LEU A 240 -28.48 -4.82 8.98
C LEU A 240 -29.25 -6.13 8.94
N GLN A 241 -28.68 -7.15 8.30
CA GLN A 241 -29.30 -8.47 8.16
C GLN A 241 -28.65 -9.47 9.12
N PRO A 242 -29.35 -10.54 9.54
CA PRO A 242 -28.69 -11.68 10.15
C PRO A 242 -27.73 -12.33 9.13
N ASN A 243 -26.60 -12.84 9.63
CA ASN A 243 -25.63 -13.58 8.81
C ASN A 243 -26.15 -14.96 8.40
#